data_AF-A0A3A4XDF3-F1
#
_entry.id   AF-A0A3A4XDF3-F1
#
_cell.length_a   1.000
_cell.length_b   1.000
_cell.length_c   1.000
_cell.angle_alpha   90.00
_cell.angle_beta   90.00
_cell.angle_gamma   90.00
#
_symmetry.space_group_name_H-M   'P 1'
#
loop_
_entity.id
_entity.type
_entity.pdbx_description
1 polymer ?
#
loop_
_entity_poly.entity_id
_entity_poly.type
_entity_poly.pdbx_seq_one_letter_code
_entity_poly.pdbx_strand_id
1 'polypeptide(L)' 'MSDLLRRAVMDQDGPFTLSEILAVVPAASPQLVKKVLLAMKQEGIVKLTGRRRGAVWEVNPGKR' A
#
# COMPACT_ATOMS: atom_id res chain seq x y z
N MET A 1 9.95 -3.98 10.10
CA MET A 1 9.87 -3.63 8.65
C MET A 1 8.44 -3.73 8.12
N SER A 2 7.70 -4.82 8.38
CA SER A 2 6.27 -4.93 8.03
C SER A 2 5.43 -3.78 8.61
N ASP A 3 5.67 -3.39 9.88
CA ASP A 3 4.88 -2.34 10.53
C ASP A 3 5.17 -0.94 9.97
N LEU A 4 6.41 -0.66 9.58
CA LEU A 4 6.78 0.59 8.90
C LEU A 4 6.07 0.70 7.55
N LEU A 5 6.01 -0.39 6.78
CA LEU A 5 5.28 -0.42 5.52
C LEU A 5 3.78 -0.26 5.72
N ARG A 6 3.20 -0.92 6.72
CA ARG A 6 1.79 -0.76 7.07
C ARG A 6 1.48 0.69 7.42
N ARG A 7 2.32 1.33 8.24
CA ARG A 7 2.15 2.75 8.59
C ARG A 7 2.29 3.66 7.37
N ALA A 8 3.31 3.45 6.53
CA ALA A 8 3.47 4.21 5.30
C ALA A 8 2.27 4.08 4.35
N VAL A 9 1.60 2.92 4.34
CA VAL A 9 0.34 2.72 3.59
C VAL A 9 -0.83 3.45 4.24
N MET A 10 -0.96 3.39 5.57
CA MET A 10 -2.04 4.06 6.31
C MET A 10 -1.96 5.58 6.22
N ASP A 11 -0.74 6.13 6.14
CA ASP A 11 -0.48 7.56 6.02
C ASP A 11 -0.78 8.12 4.61
N GLN A 12 -1.14 7.28 3.63
CA GLN A 12 -1.46 7.73 2.27
C GLN A 12 -2.82 8.45 2.23
N ASP A 13 -2.82 9.70 1.80
CA ASP A 13 -4.03 10.55 1.80
C ASP A 13 -5.03 10.28 0.67
N GLY A 14 -4.62 9.55 -0.38
CA GLY A 14 -5.47 9.21 -1.51
C GLY A 14 -4.99 7.96 -2.25
N PRO A 15 -5.41 7.77 -3.52
CA PRO A 15 -4.92 6.68 -4.33
C PRO A 15 -3.40 6.75 -4.48
N PHE A 16 -2.72 5.62 -4.25
CA PHE A 16 -1.27 5.51 -4.27
C PHE A 16 -0.81 4.29 -5.06
N THR A 17 0.46 4.29 -5.41
CA THR A 17 1.13 3.26 -6.18
C THR A 17 2.19 2.56 -5.34
N LEU A 18 2.60 1.38 -5.80
CA LEU A 18 3.71 0.67 -5.16
C LEU A 18 5.02 1.50 -5.17
N SER A 19 5.26 2.27 -6.23
CA SER A 19 6.44 3.13 -6.34
C SER A 19 6.44 4.26 -5.31
N GLU A 20 5.28 4.83 -4.99
CA GLU A 20 5.18 5.87 -3.96
C GLU A 20 5.49 5.30 -2.57
N ILE A 21 5.02 4.08 -2.26
CA ILE A 21 5.40 3.41 -1.00
C ILE A 21 6.91 3.14 -0.93
N LEU A 22 7.53 2.74 -2.05
CA LEU A 22 8.99 2.54 -2.11
C LEU A 22 9.77 3.85 -1.98
N ALA A 23 9.20 4.99 -2.39
CA ALA A 23 9.82 6.29 -2.18
C ALA A 23 9.84 6.68 -0.69
N VAL A 24 8.79 6.31 0.06
CA VAL A 24 8.71 6.54 1.52
C VAL A 24 9.57 5.55 2.30
N VAL A 25 9.66 4.29 1.84
CA VAL A 25 10.45 3.23 2.49
C VAL A 25 11.46 2.62 1.50
N PRO A 26 12.57 3.31 1.17
CA PRO A 26 13.51 2.86 0.14
C PRO A 26 14.24 1.55 0.47
N ALA A 27 14.35 1.22 1.76
CA ALA A 27 14.97 -0.02 2.23
C ALA A 27 14.08 -1.26 2.02
N ALA A 28 12.81 -1.09 1.65
CA ALA A 28 11.90 -2.21 1.40
C ALA A 28 12.08 -2.76 -0.02
N SER A 29 12.01 -4.09 -0.15
CA SER A 29 11.94 -4.70 -1.48
C SER A 29 10.53 -4.56 -2.08
N PRO A 30 10.39 -4.44 -3.41
CA PRO A 30 9.08 -4.40 -4.07
C PRO A 30 8.19 -5.61 -3.71
N GLN A 31 8.77 -6.80 -3.55
CA GLN A 31 8.04 -8.02 -3.19
C GLN A 31 7.47 -7.93 -1.78
N LEU A 32 8.20 -7.33 -0.83
CA LEU A 32 7.72 -7.13 0.53
C LEU A 32 6.55 -6.15 0.56
N VAL A 33 6.62 -5.05 -0.19
CA VAL A 33 5.51 -4.09 -0.33
C VAL A 33 4.27 -4.78 -0.90
N LYS A 34 4.40 -5.59 -1.96
CA LYS A 34 3.27 -6.38 -2.50
C LYS A 34 2.67 -7.31 -1.46
N LYS A 35 3.50 -8.02 -0.68
CA LYS A 35 3.03 -8.93 0.36
C LYS A 35 2.21 -8.19 1.43
N VAL A 36 2.67 -7.02 1.86
CA VAL A 36 1.96 -6.18 2.84
C VAL A 36 0.63 -5.68 2.25
N LEU A 37 0.62 -5.16 1.02
CA LEU A 37 -0.60 -4.68 0.37
C LEU A 37 -1.65 -5.79 0.18
N LEU A 38 -1.21 -7.00 -0.17
CA LEU A 38 -2.10 -8.15 -0.29
C LEU A 38 -2.70 -8.56 1.07
N ALA A 39 -1.89 -8.58 2.14
CA ALA A 39 -2.37 -8.87 3.49
C ALA A 39 -3.37 -7.80 3.96
N MET A 40 -3.04 -6.52 3.81
CA MET A 40 -3.93 -5.41 4.16
C MET A 40 -5.22 -5.40 3.33
N LYS A 41 -5.18 -5.89 2.08
CA LYS A 41 -6.38 -6.08 1.27
C LYS A 41 -7.27 -7.19 1.81
N GLN A 42 -6.69 -8.32 2.24
CA GLN A 42 -7.42 -9.42 2.87
C GLN A 42 -8.07 -8.98 4.19
N GLU A 43 -7.41 -8.08 4.92
CA GLU A 43 -7.93 -7.44 6.14
C GLU A 43 -9.00 -6.36 5.85
N GLY A 44 -9.25 -6.05 4.57
CA GLY A 44 -10.19 -5.02 4.16
C GLY A 44 -9.74 -3.59 4.47
N ILE A 45 -8.43 -3.37 4.69
CA ILE A 45 -7.84 -2.06 4.97
C ILE A 45 -7.59 -1.28 3.69
N VAL A 46 -7.11 -1.95 2.64
CA VAL A 46 -6.87 -1.32 1.33
C VAL A 46 -7.66 -2.03 0.23
N LYS A 47 -7.91 -1.31 -0.86
CA LYS A 47 -8.49 -1.85 -2.09
C LYS A 47 -7.63 -1.49 -3.29
N LEU A 48 -7.68 -2.33 -4.32
CA LEU A 48 -7.05 -2.07 -5.60
C LEU A 48 -8.06 -1.34 -6.50
N THR A 49 -7.78 -0.10 -6.85
CA THR A 49 -8.70 0.80 -7.58
C THR A 49 -8.39 0.87 -9.09
N GLY A 50 -7.20 0.45 -9.52
CA GLY A 50 -6.82 0.46 -10.93
C GLY A 50 -5.72 -0.54 -11.29
N ARG A 51 -5.76 -1.05 -12.53
CA ARG A 51 -4.78 -2.02 -13.09
C ARG A 51 -4.15 -1.56 -14.41
N ARG A 52 -4.19 -0.26 -14.74
CA ARG A 52 -3.64 0.23 -16.02
C ARG A 52 -2.10 0.28 -15.96
N ARG A 53 -1.45 1.44 -16.15
CA ARG A 53 0.03 1.55 -16.18
C ARG A 53 0.71 1.40 -14.80
N GLY A 54 0.08 0.66 -13.90
CA GLY A 54 0.45 0.52 -12.50
C GLY A 54 -0.76 0.09 -11.67
N ALA A 55 -0.53 -0.78 -10.69
CA ALA A 55 -1.53 -1.11 -9.69
C ALA A 55 -1.71 0.12 -8.77
N VAL A 56 -2.93 0.67 -8.75
CA VAL A 56 -3.30 1.78 -7.87
C VAL A 56 -4.12 1.23 -6.70
N TRP A 57 -3.75 1.65 -5.49
CA TRP A 57 -4.31 1.22 -4.23
C TRP A 57 -4.89 2.40 -3.49
N GLU A 58 -5.84 2.15 -2.60
CA GLU A 58 -6.44 3.19 -1.76
C GLU A 58 -6.75 2.59 -0.38
N VAL A 59 -6.53 3.36 0.68
CA VAL A 59 -6.97 2.99 2.03
C VAL A 59 -8.49 3.14 2.12
N ASN A 60 -9.18 2.14 2.66
CA ASN A 60 -10.62 2.21 2.84
C ASN A 60 -10.95 3.28 3.91
N PRO A 61 -11.85 4.23 3.62
CA PRO A 61 -12.13 5.36 4.52
C PRO A 61 -12.53 4.95 5.94
N GLY A 62 -13.24 3.82 6.09
CA GLY A 62 -13.67 3.29 7.40
C GLY A 62 -12.59 2.50 8.16
N LYS A 63 -11.36 2.45 7.66
CA LYS A 63 -10.23 1.73 8.26
C LYS A 63 -9.03 2.64 8.56
N ARG A 64 -9.13 3.93 8.23
CA ARG A 64 -8.11 4.93 8.54
C ARG A 64 -8.20 5.35 10.01
#